data_AF-A0A8J5HX06-F1
#
_entry.id   AF-A0A8J5HX06-F1
#
_cell.length_a   1.000
_cell.length_b   1.000
_cell.length_c   1.000
_cell.angle_alpha   90.00
_cell.angle_beta   90.00
_cell.angle_gamma   90.00
#
_symmetry.space_group_name_H-M   'P 1'
#
loop_
_entity.id
_entity.type
_entity.pdbx_description
1 polymer ?
#
loop_
_entity_poly.entity_id
_entity_poly.type
_entity_poly.pdbx_seq_one_letter_code
_entity_poly.pdbx_strand_id
1 'polypeptide(L)'
;MLEVYNEKIRDLLADSPDQLSERLDIKQAPDGTQDVPGLLEPQVGSIDDVWEILTNGGRNRSVGSTNANELSSRSHSFDSHIIGNNGIKLAGFHVDTMHLARLFDSSRTTDGGYSLEALTSDPKIMSQRNSDDDVELISGKMSMKSIFGKKKLKKDGTEGKIITLPPVDVLQREERRSWIRYSALDAVNTLKLFNRLKEKLMCVPCFLKGSIQGTMYDFYEKCWRPFGVLLVKMESEGILVDKVHLSKIEKLTVSDKQIVADKFRRWRSKYCEDAKYMNVGSNTQIRQLLFDDTSRGITLRILRE
;
A
#
# COMPACT_ATOMS: atom_id res chain seq x y z
N MET A 1 19.74 3.67 4.54
CA MET A 1 18.30 3.54 4.93
C MET A 1 17.85 4.94 5.27
N LEU A 2 16.75 5.46 4.71
CA LEU A 2 16.37 6.87 4.92
C LEU A 2 15.01 7.03 5.58
N GLU A 3 14.86 8.13 6.33
CA GLU A 3 13.59 8.64 6.86
C GLU A 3 13.31 10.01 6.22
N VAL A 4 12.08 10.23 5.75
CA VAL A 4 11.59 11.56 5.40
C VAL A 4 10.74 12.06 6.56
N TYR A 5 11.23 13.06 7.29
CA TYR A 5 10.56 13.62 8.46
C TYR A 5 10.54 15.14 8.39
N ASN A 6 9.34 15.73 8.43
CA ASN A 6 9.13 17.18 8.37
C ASN A 6 9.85 17.83 7.17
N GLU A 7 9.65 17.27 5.98
CA GLU A 7 10.29 17.70 4.71
C GLU A 7 11.83 17.66 4.72
N LYS A 8 12.44 16.94 5.67
CA LYS A 8 13.88 16.70 5.72
C LYS A 8 14.15 15.22 5.54
N ILE A 9 15.15 14.90 4.72
CA ILE A 9 15.65 13.54 4.55
C ILE A 9 16.74 13.33 5.61
N ARG A 10 16.65 12.21 6.33
CA ARG A 10 17.63 11.79 7.33
C ARG A 10 18.14 10.41 6.98
N ASP A 11 19.45 10.22 7.11
CA ASP A 11 20.04 8.90 7.00
C ASP A 11 19.93 8.15 8.33
N LEU A 12 19.17 7.07 8.37
CA LEU A 12 19.00 6.25 9.56
C LEU A 12 20.24 5.40 9.86
N LEU A 13 21.21 5.32 8.95
CA LEU A 13 22.45 4.54 9.13
C LEU A 13 23.63 5.39 9.59
N ALA A 14 23.43 6.69 9.82
CA ALA A 14 24.46 7.58 10.33
C ALA A 14 24.84 7.22 11.78
N ASP A 15 26.15 7.15 12.05
CA ASP A 15 26.70 6.71 13.34
C ASP A 15 26.81 7.84 14.38
N SER A 16 26.59 9.10 13.98
CA SER A 16 26.67 10.26 14.86
C SER A 16 25.45 11.19 14.76
N PRO A 17 25.04 11.85 15.86
CA PRO A 17 23.97 12.84 15.86
C PRO A 17 24.20 13.98 14.86
N ASP A 18 25.45 14.34 14.65
CA ASP A 18 25.86 15.41 13.73
C ASP A 18 25.60 14.99 12.26
N GLN A 19 25.93 13.75 11.88
CA GLN A 19 25.61 13.17 10.57
C GLN A 19 24.11 12.94 10.37
N LEU A 20 23.37 12.55 11.43
CA LEU A 20 21.90 12.42 11.40
C LEU A 20 21.19 13.76 11.12
N SER A 21 21.86 14.87 11.40
CA SER A 21 21.35 16.24 11.20
C SER A 21 21.75 16.85 9.85
N GLU A 22 22.61 16.18 9.09
CA GLU A 22 23.08 16.64 7.79
C GLU A 22 21.90 16.69 6.80
N ARG A 23 21.77 17.81 6.09
CA ARG A 23 20.65 18.02 5.18
C ARG A 23 20.89 17.23 3.90
N LEU A 24 20.13 16.17 3.71
CA LEU A 24 20.07 15.41 2.46
C LEU A 24 18.93 15.95 1.58
N ASP A 25 19.20 16.11 0.28
CA ASP A 25 18.22 16.54 -0.72
C ASP A 25 18.18 15.52 -1.88
N ILE A 26 17.00 15.30 -2.47
CA ILE A 26 16.84 14.44 -3.66
C ILE A 26 17.37 15.19 -4.89
N LYS A 27 18.22 14.54 -5.68
CA LYS A 27 18.64 14.99 -7.00
C LYS A 27 18.07 14.08 -8.07
N GLN A 28 17.57 14.68 -9.15
CA GLN A 28 17.12 13.93 -10.32
C GLN A 28 18.20 14.00 -11.41
N ALA A 29 18.65 12.83 -11.85
CA ALA A 29 19.56 12.68 -12.97
C ALA A 29 18.83 12.88 -14.32
N PRO A 30 19.56 13.18 -15.42
CA PRO A 30 18.97 13.45 -16.73
C PRO A 30 18.17 12.29 -17.34
N ASP A 31 18.41 11.06 -16.89
CA ASP A 31 17.70 9.84 -17.27
C ASP A 31 16.38 9.63 -16.50
N GLY A 32 16.07 10.54 -15.56
CA GLY A 32 14.89 10.46 -14.70
C GLY A 32 15.13 9.72 -13.38
N THR A 33 16.33 9.17 -13.15
CA THR A 33 16.69 8.48 -11.91
C THR A 33 16.78 9.49 -10.76
N GLN A 34 16.18 9.17 -9.61
CA GLN A 34 16.29 9.98 -8.40
C GLN A 34 17.33 9.36 -7.47
N ASP A 35 18.20 10.21 -6.94
CA ASP A 35 19.27 9.81 -6.02
C ASP A 35 19.31 10.78 -4.83
N VAL A 36 19.86 10.34 -3.70
CA VAL A 36 20.05 11.14 -2.48
C VAL A 36 21.55 11.15 -2.16
N PRO A 37 22.33 12.07 -2.77
CA PRO A 37 23.78 12.11 -2.57
C PRO A 37 24.11 12.35 -1.09
N GLY A 38 25.05 11.57 -0.57
CA GLY A 38 25.47 11.62 0.84
C GLY A 38 24.77 10.59 1.73
N LEU A 39 23.82 9.81 1.20
CA LEU A 39 23.26 8.67 1.91
C LEU A 39 24.31 7.56 2.05
N LEU A 40 24.43 6.99 3.25
CA LEU A 40 25.30 5.85 3.52
C LEU A 40 24.74 4.59 2.84
N GLU A 41 25.59 4.00 2.01
CA GLU A 41 25.35 2.74 1.32
C GLU A 41 26.35 1.67 1.81
N PRO A 42 26.12 1.07 2.99
CA PRO A 42 27.01 0.04 3.50
C PRO A 42 27.02 -1.19 2.57
N GLN A 43 28.22 -1.69 2.29
CA GLN A 43 28.41 -2.97 1.60
C GLN A 43 27.92 -4.10 2.49
N VAL A 44 27.03 -4.93 1.97
CA VAL A 44 26.45 -6.05 2.72
C VAL A 44 27.09 -7.36 2.28
N GLY A 45 27.84 -7.97 3.19
CA GLY A 45 28.55 -9.23 3.01
C GLY A 45 27.75 -10.47 3.44
N SER A 46 26.75 -10.31 4.29
CA SER A 46 25.98 -11.42 4.83
C SER A 46 24.55 -11.02 5.15
N ILE A 47 23.70 -12.01 5.42
CA ILE A 47 22.36 -11.75 5.95
C ILE A 47 22.41 -11.09 7.34
N ASP A 48 23.41 -11.43 8.15
CA ASP A 48 23.58 -10.86 9.49
C ASP A 48 23.92 -9.37 9.40
N ASP A 49 24.70 -8.98 8.40
CA ASP A 49 25.01 -7.57 8.10
C ASP A 49 23.71 -6.81 7.75
N VAL A 50 22.83 -7.41 6.92
CA VAL A 50 21.50 -6.81 6.63
C VAL A 50 20.71 -6.62 7.92
N TRP A 51 20.70 -7.62 8.79
CA TRP A 51 19.97 -7.56 10.05
C TRP A 51 20.49 -6.48 10.98
N GLU A 52 21.80 -6.35 11.08
CA GLU A 52 22.44 -5.32 11.87
C GLU A 52 22.07 -3.93 11.35
N ILE A 53 22.18 -3.70 10.04
CA ILE A 53 21.82 -2.45 9.37
C ILE A 53 20.35 -2.09 9.61
N LEU A 54 19.43 -3.03 9.40
CA LEU A 54 18.00 -2.81 9.60
C LEU A 54 17.66 -2.54 11.08
N THR A 55 18.33 -3.23 11.99
CA THR A 55 18.12 -3.06 13.43
C THR A 55 18.66 -1.71 13.91
N ASN A 56 19.86 -1.32 13.48
CA ASN A 56 20.46 -0.03 13.79
C ASN A 56 19.61 1.12 13.23
N GLY A 57 19.23 1.05 11.95
CA GLY A 57 18.36 2.06 11.34
C GLY A 57 16.99 2.15 12.02
N GLY A 58 16.43 1.04 12.48
CA GLY A 58 15.21 1.02 13.29
C GLY A 58 15.32 1.78 14.62
N ARG A 59 16.51 1.79 15.26
CA ARG A 59 16.75 2.53 16.53
C ARG A 59 16.86 4.03 16.33
N ASN A 60 17.38 4.47 15.18
CA ASN A 60 17.60 5.88 14.86
C ASN A 60 16.33 6.59 14.35
N ARG A 61 15.23 5.84 14.17
CA ARG A 61 13.97 6.34 13.61
C ARG A 61 13.17 7.19 14.61
N SER A 62 12.49 8.21 14.12
CA SER A 62 11.58 9.03 14.93
C SER A 62 10.26 8.27 15.19
N VAL A 63 10.03 7.79 16.42
CA VAL A 63 8.85 6.95 16.77
C VAL A 63 7.75 7.73 17.49
N GLY A 64 6.48 7.42 17.17
CA GLY A 64 5.31 7.97 17.87
C GLY A 64 4.01 7.22 17.57
N SER A 65 3.26 6.88 18.62
CA SER A 65 2.01 6.14 18.46
C SER A 65 0.92 7.05 17.87
N THR A 66 0.38 6.67 16.70
CA THR A 66 -0.82 7.31 16.14
C THR A 66 -1.83 6.25 15.73
N ASN A 67 -3.12 6.58 15.80
CA ASN A 67 -4.24 5.70 15.43
C ASN A 67 -4.45 5.59 13.90
N ALA A 68 -3.42 5.90 13.10
CA ALA A 68 -3.51 6.03 11.65
C ALA A 68 -2.97 4.79 10.95
N ASN A 69 -3.71 3.67 11.01
CA ASN A 69 -3.50 2.49 10.17
C ASN A 69 -4.84 2.03 9.58
N GLU A 70 -5.47 2.88 8.77
CA GLU A 70 -6.73 2.52 8.08
C GLU A 70 -6.49 1.77 6.75
N LEU A 71 -5.23 1.58 6.34
CA LEU A 71 -4.87 0.99 5.03
C LEU A 71 -3.70 -0.01 5.04
N SER A 72 -3.17 -0.42 6.20
CA SER A 72 -2.17 -1.49 6.26
C SER A 72 -2.86 -2.86 6.21
N SER A 73 -3.35 -3.28 5.05
CA SER A 73 -3.88 -4.63 4.83
C SER A 73 -2.76 -5.68 4.70
N ARG A 74 -1.77 -5.63 5.60
CA ARG A 74 -0.88 -6.77 5.87
C ARG A 74 -1.58 -7.59 6.95
N SER A 75 -2.11 -8.77 6.59
CA SER A 75 -3.03 -9.53 7.46
C SER A 75 -2.50 -9.67 8.88
N HIS A 76 -1.25 -10.14 9.05
CA HIS A 76 -0.69 -10.33 10.38
C HIS A 76 -0.44 -9.02 11.16
N SER A 77 0.01 -7.95 10.49
CA SER A 77 0.25 -6.67 11.19
C SER A 77 -1.06 -6.03 11.64
N PHE A 78 -2.08 -6.09 10.78
CA PHE A 78 -3.43 -5.68 11.12
C PHE A 78 -3.98 -6.48 12.32
N ASP A 79 -3.92 -7.82 12.25
CA ASP A 79 -4.40 -8.68 13.34
C ASP A 79 -3.63 -8.41 14.65
N SER A 80 -2.31 -8.26 14.57
CA SER A 80 -1.43 -7.90 15.69
C SER A 80 -1.83 -6.57 16.32
N HIS A 81 -2.13 -5.55 15.51
CA HIS A 81 -2.57 -4.25 15.99
C HIS A 81 -3.94 -4.32 16.66
N ILE A 82 -4.93 -4.95 16.03
CA ILE A 82 -6.30 -5.06 16.57
C ILE A 82 -6.32 -5.83 17.89
N ILE A 83 -5.58 -6.94 17.98
CA ILE A 83 -5.47 -7.73 19.21
C ILE A 83 -4.65 -6.97 20.27
N GLY A 84 -3.60 -6.27 19.86
CA GLY A 84 -2.78 -5.39 20.69
C GLY A 84 -3.57 -4.27 21.37
N ASN A 85 -4.55 -3.68 20.67
CA ASN A 85 -5.46 -2.67 21.23
C ASN A 85 -6.30 -3.20 22.41
N ASN A 86 -6.42 -4.52 22.54
CA ASN A 86 -7.10 -5.19 23.66
C ASN A 86 -6.10 -5.64 24.76
N GLY A 87 -4.86 -5.14 24.74
CA GLY A 87 -3.82 -5.47 25.71
C GLY A 87 -3.17 -6.85 25.50
N ILE A 88 -3.46 -7.52 24.39
CA ILE A 88 -2.94 -8.86 24.09
C ILE A 88 -1.77 -8.72 23.11
N LYS A 89 -0.56 -9.05 23.56
CA LYS A 89 0.63 -9.08 22.69
C LYS A 89 0.70 -10.41 21.95
N LEU A 90 0.47 -10.37 20.64
CA LEU A 90 0.70 -11.53 19.78
C LEU A 90 2.20 -11.84 19.68
N ALA A 91 2.51 -13.13 19.71
CA ALA A 91 3.85 -13.66 19.50
C ALA A 91 3.79 -14.81 18.50
N GLY A 92 4.93 -15.16 17.91
CA GLY A 92 5.01 -16.29 16.98
C GLY A 92 4.58 -15.95 15.56
N PHE A 93 5.11 -14.86 14.99
CA PHE A 93 5.00 -14.62 13.54
C PHE A 93 5.69 -15.76 12.78
N HIS A 94 4.90 -16.71 12.31
CA HIS A 94 5.41 -17.84 11.54
C HIS A 94 5.48 -17.52 10.06
N VAL A 95 4.38 -16.98 9.50
CA VAL A 95 4.26 -16.76 8.07
C VAL A 95 3.29 -15.63 7.73
N ASP A 96 3.54 -14.98 6.59
CA ASP A 96 2.60 -14.12 5.87
C ASP A 96 2.49 -14.62 4.42
N THR A 97 1.27 -14.99 3.99
CA THR A 97 1.05 -15.53 2.64
C THR A 97 1.28 -14.50 1.53
N MET A 98 1.12 -13.20 1.81
CA MET A 98 1.47 -12.13 0.87
C MET A 98 2.99 -12.06 0.68
N HIS A 99 3.78 -12.27 1.73
CA HIS A 99 5.23 -12.34 1.63
C HIS A 99 5.67 -13.51 0.76
N LEU A 100 5.13 -14.70 1.03
CA LEU A 100 5.41 -15.89 0.22
C LEU A 100 4.99 -15.69 -1.25
N ALA A 101 3.82 -15.09 -1.49
CA ALA A 101 3.35 -14.84 -2.85
C ALA A 101 4.25 -13.86 -3.60
N ARG A 102 4.78 -12.83 -2.94
CA ARG A 102 5.75 -11.90 -3.53
C ARG A 102 7.09 -12.55 -3.85
N LEU A 103 7.56 -13.47 -2.99
CA LEU A 103 8.76 -14.25 -3.27
C LEU A 103 8.56 -15.21 -4.45
N PHE A 104 7.35 -15.76 -4.58
CA PHE A 104 7.01 -16.67 -5.67
C PHE A 104 6.89 -15.92 -7.00
N ASP A 105 6.22 -14.76 -7.01
CA ASP A 105 6.08 -13.90 -8.17
C ASP A 105 5.87 -12.45 -7.70
N SER A 106 6.89 -11.60 -7.89
CA SER A 106 6.86 -10.18 -7.53
C SER A 106 6.15 -9.30 -8.58
N SER A 107 5.71 -9.87 -9.71
CA SER A 107 5.22 -9.16 -10.89
C SER A 107 3.70 -9.28 -11.11
N ARG A 108 2.93 -9.52 -10.04
CA ARG A 108 1.49 -9.81 -10.13
C ARG A 108 0.59 -8.58 -10.27
N THR A 109 1.10 -7.41 -10.65
CA THR A 109 0.28 -6.20 -10.81
C THR A 109 -0.80 -6.36 -11.87
N THR A 110 -0.54 -7.15 -12.92
CA THR A 110 -1.52 -7.50 -13.97
C THR A 110 -2.39 -8.70 -13.61
N ASP A 111 -1.96 -9.51 -12.64
CA ASP A 111 -2.54 -10.82 -12.29
C ASP A 111 -3.41 -10.74 -11.02
N GLY A 112 -4.12 -9.62 -10.85
CA GLY A 112 -5.02 -9.36 -9.73
C GLY A 112 -4.33 -8.97 -8.41
N GLY A 113 -3.01 -8.84 -8.40
CA GLY A 113 -2.22 -8.45 -7.23
C GLY A 113 -2.04 -9.57 -6.20
N TYR A 114 -2.00 -9.17 -4.93
CA TYR A 114 -1.71 -10.05 -3.78
C TYR A 114 -2.86 -10.15 -2.77
N SER A 115 -4.07 -9.75 -3.17
CA SER A 115 -5.23 -9.95 -2.31
C SER A 115 -5.48 -11.45 -2.09
N LEU A 116 -6.02 -11.83 -0.94
CA LEU A 116 -6.35 -13.24 -0.68
C LEU A 116 -7.34 -13.79 -1.72
N GLU A 117 -8.27 -12.97 -2.21
CA GLU A 117 -9.17 -13.30 -3.34
C GLU A 117 -8.39 -13.62 -4.62
N ALA A 118 -7.49 -12.73 -5.05
CA ALA A 118 -6.71 -12.95 -6.26
C ALA A 118 -5.80 -14.18 -6.16
N LEU A 119 -5.10 -14.35 -5.03
CA LEU A 119 -4.15 -15.45 -4.84
C LEU A 119 -4.85 -16.81 -4.77
N THR A 120 -6.01 -16.89 -4.11
CA THR A 120 -6.77 -18.14 -3.98
C THR A 120 -7.60 -18.48 -5.20
N SER A 121 -7.81 -17.50 -6.10
CA SER A 121 -8.46 -17.73 -7.39
C SER A 121 -7.47 -18.04 -8.51
N ASP A 122 -6.17 -17.90 -8.28
CA ASP A 122 -5.15 -18.14 -9.31
C ASP A 122 -4.77 -19.64 -9.40
N PRO A 123 -5.06 -20.31 -10.54
CA PRO A 123 -4.68 -21.71 -10.74
C PRO A 123 -3.17 -21.93 -10.71
N LYS A 124 -2.33 -20.97 -11.13
CA LYS A 124 -0.86 -21.10 -11.08
C LYS A 124 -0.37 -21.28 -9.65
N ILE A 125 -1.06 -20.68 -8.68
CA ILE A 125 -0.77 -20.78 -7.25
C ILE A 125 -1.48 -21.97 -6.61
N MET A 126 -2.77 -22.16 -6.88
CA MET A 126 -3.59 -23.12 -6.13
C MET A 126 -3.58 -24.55 -6.69
N SER A 127 -3.14 -24.75 -7.95
CA SER A 127 -3.02 -26.08 -8.56
C SER A 127 -1.98 -26.97 -7.87
N GLN A 128 -2.35 -28.24 -7.71
CA GLN A 128 -1.49 -29.30 -7.19
C GLN A 128 -0.77 -30.00 -8.34
N ARG A 129 0.44 -30.54 -8.07
CA ARG A 129 1.25 -31.21 -9.09
C ARG A 129 0.74 -32.61 -9.46
N ASN A 130 -0.08 -33.27 -8.63
CA ASN A 130 -0.69 -34.59 -8.88
C ASN A 130 -1.79 -34.91 -7.83
N SER A 131 -3.07 -34.97 -8.23
CA SER A 131 -4.13 -35.82 -7.62
C SER A 131 -5.50 -35.53 -8.25
N ASP A 132 -6.18 -36.57 -8.73
CA ASP A 132 -7.54 -36.56 -9.30
C ASP A 132 -8.67 -36.42 -8.25
N ASP A 133 -8.35 -36.25 -6.96
CA ASP A 133 -9.34 -36.31 -5.87
C ASP A 133 -9.85 -34.94 -5.35
N ASP A 134 -9.35 -33.81 -5.84
CA ASP A 134 -9.74 -32.49 -5.31
C ASP A 134 -10.90 -31.84 -6.10
N VAL A 135 -12.05 -32.53 -6.16
CA VAL A 135 -13.31 -31.92 -6.62
C VAL A 135 -13.91 -30.99 -5.55
N GLU A 136 -13.41 -31.05 -4.31
CA GLU A 136 -13.98 -30.30 -3.18
C GLU A 136 -13.25 -28.96 -2.93
N LEU A 137 -13.79 -27.92 -3.56
CA LEU A 137 -13.53 -26.48 -3.35
C LEU A 137 -12.21 -25.91 -3.93
N ILE A 138 -12.15 -25.82 -5.26
CA ILE A 138 -11.51 -24.68 -5.95
C ILE A 138 -12.50 -23.50 -6.00
N SER A 139 -13.08 -23.14 -4.86
CA SER A 139 -13.82 -21.87 -4.77
C SER A 139 -12.90 -20.91 -4.04
N GLY A 140 -12.22 -20.06 -4.81
CA GLY A 140 -11.39 -18.98 -4.28
C GLY A 140 -12.18 -18.09 -3.32
N LYS A 141 -11.49 -17.34 -2.48
CA LYS A 141 -12.13 -16.40 -1.55
C LYS A 141 -13.02 -15.42 -2.34
N MET A 142 -14.30 -15.38 -2.00
CA MET A 142 -15.20 -14.35 -2.51
C MET A 142 -14.99 -13.03 -1.79
N SER A 143 -15.05 -11.91 -2.52
CA SER A 143 -14.97 -10.57 -1.93
C SER A 143 -16.12 -10.29 -0.94
N MET A 144 -15.84 -9.44 0.05
CA MET A 144 -16.85 -8.93 0.98
C MET A 144 -18.01 -8.24 0.23
N LYS A 145 -17.70 -7.51 -0.84
CA LYS A 145 -18.69 -6.81 -1.67
C LYS A 145 -19.58 -7.79 -2.44
N SER A 146 -19.06 -8.95 -2.82
CA SER A 146 -19.82 -9.98 -3.53
C SER A 146 -20.83 -10.67 -2.60
N ILE A 147 -20.48 -10.85 -1.33
CA ILE A 147 -21.32 -11.54 -0.34
C ILE A 147 -22.34 -10.59 0.31
N PHE A 148 -21.89 -9.40 0.72
CA PHE A 148 -22.65 -8.49 1.59
C PHE A 148 -23.04 -7.17 0.91
N GLY A 149 -22.67 -6.98 -0.36
CA GLY A 149 -22.93 -5.74 -1.09
C GLY A 149 -24.41 -5.52 -1.35
N LYS A 150 -24.93 -4.37 -0.91
CA LYS A 150 -26.32 -3.96 -1.16
C LYS A 150 -26.35 -2.86 -2.21
N LYS A 151 -27.23 -2.95 -3.21
CA LYS A 151 -27.41 -1.88 -4.18
C LYS A 151 -28.07 -0.69 -3.50
N LYS A 152 -27.48 0.49 -3.67
CA LYS A 152 -28.03 1.74 -3.13
C LYS A 152 -29.34 2.05 -3.84
N LEU A 153 -30.40 2.25 -3.08
CA LEU A 153 -31.69 2.68 -3.62
C LEU A 153 -31.59 4.11 -4.16
N LYS A 154 -32.22 4.34 -5.31
CA LYS A 154 -32.42 5.69 -5.87
C LYS A 154 -33.55 6.40 -5.12
N LYS A 155 -33.72 7.70 -5.38
CA LYS A 155 -34.82 8.52 -4.82
C LYS A 155 -36.21 7.97 -5.14
N ASP A 156 -36.34 7.19 -6.22
CA ASP A 156 -37.57 6.55 -6.68
C ASP A 156 -37.79 5.14 -6.08
N GLY A 157 -36.93 4.69 -5.17
CA GLY A 157 -37.00 3.35 -4.56
C GLY A 157 -36.47 2.20 -5.43
N THR A 158 -36.02 2.47 -6.67
CA THR A 158 -35.41 1.45 -7.53
C THR A 158 -33.95 1.20 -7.18
N GLU A 159 -33.45 0.00 -7.45
CA GLU A 159 -32.04 -0.32 -7.23
C GLU A 159 -31.13 0.50 -8.16
N GLY A 160 -30.16 1.19 -7.56
CA GLY A 160 -29.09 1.88 -8.26
C GLY A 160 -27.96 0.94 -8.70
N LYS A 161 -27.07 1.46 -9.56
CA LYS A 161 -25.87 0.73 -10.01
C LYS A 161 -24.75 0.71 -8.96
N ILE A 162 -24.84 1.55 -7.93
CA ILE A 162 -23.81 1.67 -6.89
C ILE A 162 -24.07 0.60 -5.84
N ILE A 163 -23.10 -0.28 -5.64
CA ILE A 163 -23.10 -1.28 -4.56
C ILE A 163 -22.38 -0.66 -3.36
N THR A 164 -23.04 -0.64 -2.21
CA THR A 164 -22.51 -0.16 -0.93
C THR A 164 -22.44 -1.32 0.06
N LEU A 165 -21.36 -1.37 0.82
CA LEU A 165 -21.22 -2.34 1.91
C LEU A 165 -21.82 -1.75 3.19
N PRO A 166 -22.68 -2.47 3.92
CA PRO A 166 -23.12 -2.07 5.24
C PRO A 166 -21.95 -1.96 6.24
N PRO A 167 -22.07 -1.15 7.31
CA PRO A 167 -21.10 -1.13 8.40
C PRO A 167 -20.84 -2.53 8.99
N VAL A 168 -19.62 -2.79 9.44
CA VAL A 168 -19.21 -4.12 9.94
C VAL A 168 -20.06 -4.57 11.13
N ASP A 169 -20.42 -3.67 12.03
CA ASP A 169 -21.28 -3.97 13.19
C ASP A 169 -22.69 -4.41 12.77
N VAL A 170 -23.22 -3.85 11.68
CA VAL A 170 -24.50 -4.29 11.08
C VAL A 170 -24.35 -5.69 10.49
N LEU A 171 -23.29 -5.95 9.72
CA LEU A 171 -23.03 -7.28 9.15
C LEU A 171 -22.89 -8.37 10.21
N GLN A 172 -22.19 -8.07 11.31
CA GLN A 172 -21.99 -8.98 12.43
C GLN A 172 -23.28 -9.30 13.19
N ARG A 173 -24.23 -8.35 13.24
CA ARG A 173 -25.51 -8.51 13.94
C ARG A 173 -26.58 -9.14 13.04
N GLU A 174 -26.80 -8.59 11.86
CA GLU A 174 -27.91 -8.95 10.97
C GLU A 174 -27.58 -10.13 10.06
N GLU A 175 -26.35 -10.21 9.55
CA GLU A 175 -25.90 -11.25 8.61
C GLU A 175 -24.91 -12.22 9.26
N ARG A 176 -25.08 -12.44 10.57
CA ARG A 176 -24.14 -13.16 11.44
C ARG A 176 -23.66 -14.51 10.91
N ARG A 177 -24.55 -15.34 10.34
CA ARG A 177 -24.16 -16.65 9.79
C ARG A 177 -23.24 -16.52 8.58
N SER A 178 -23.57 -15.61 7.66
CA SER A 178 -22.74 -15.31 6.49
C SER A 178 -21.41 -14.69 6.91
N TRP A 179 -21.42 -13.81 7.93
CA TRP A 179 -20.21 -13.23 8.51
C TRP A 179 -19.27 -14.28 9.12
N ILE A 180 -19.81 -15.18 9.96
CA ILE A 180 -19.03 -16.28 10.55
C ILE A 180 -18.44 -17.16 9.46
N ARG A 181 -19.23 -17.51 8.44
CA ARG A 181 -18.76 -18.32 7.30
C ARG A 181 -17.65 -17.61 6.54
N TYR A 182 -17.80 -16.31 6.27
CA TYR A 182 -16.79 -15.50 5.60
C TYR A 182 -15.47 -15.49 6.39
N SER A 183 -15.51 -15.18 7.69
CA SER A 183 -14.31 -15.16 8.54
C SER A 183 -13.64 -16.54 8.66
N ALA A 184 -14.42 -17.61 8.78
CA ALA A 184 -13.88 -18.97 8.84
C ALA A 184 -13.22 -19.38 7.51
N LEU A 185 -13.86 -19.05 6.37
CA LEU A 185 -13.29 -19.34 5.06
C LEU A 185 -12.02 -18.54 4.79
N ASP A 186 -11.89 -17.31 5.30
CA ASP A 186 -10.65 -16.55 5.22
C ASP A 186 -9.47 -17.27 5.88
N ALA A 187 -9.67 -17.82 7.08
CA ALA A 187 -8.65 -18.60 7.77
C ALA A 187 -8.29 -19.89 7.00
N VAL A 188 -9.31 -20.63 6.53
CA VAL A 188 -9.11 -21.86 5.73
C VAL A 188 -8.36 -21.56 4.43
N ASN A 189 -8.76 -20.51 3.71
CA ASN A 189 -8.12 -20.10 2.46
C ASN A 189 -6.68 -19.64 2.68
N THR A 190 -6.40 -18.96 3.80
CA THR A 190 -5.04 -18.54 4.16
C THR A 190 -4.16 -19.75 4.43
N LEU A 191 -4.65 -20.76 5.15
CA LEU A 191 -3.90 -21.99 5.40
C LEU A 191 -3.63 -22.79 4.12
N LYS A 192 -4.66 -22.95 3.27
CA LYS A 192 -4.51 -23.62 1.96
C LYS A 192 -3.47 -22.89 1.09
N LEU A 193 -3.57 -21.57 1.00
CA LEU A 193 -2.64 -20.73 0.24
C LEU A 193 -1.21 -20.85 0.78
N PHE A 194 -1.03 -20.84 2.11
CA PHE A 194 0.26 -21.06 2.75
C PHE A 194 0.89 -22.39 2.31
N ASN A 195 0.15 -23.50 2.43
CA ASN A 195 0.66 -24.82 2.07
C ASN A 195 1.09 -24.86 0.59
N ARG A 196 0.27 -24.32 -0.31
CA ARG A 196 0.55 -24.27 -1.75
C ARG A 196 1.78 -23.42 -2.08
N LEU A 197 1.90 -22.23 -1.48
CA LEU A 197 3.06 -21.36 -1.71
C LEU A 197 4.33 -21.95 -1.10
N LYS A 198 4.25 -22.56 0.07
CA LYS A 198 5.38 -23.25 0.71
C LYS A 198 5.90 -24.39 -0.18
N GLU A 199 5.01 -25.28 -0.65
CA GLU A 199 5.37 -26.36 -1.57
C GLU A 199 6.10 -25.84 -2.81
N LYS A 200 5.59 -24.77 -3.42
CA LYS A 200 6.21 -24.16 -4.59
C LYS A 200 7.57 -23.55 -4.28
N LEU A 201 7.70 -22.76 -3.22
CA LEU A 201 8.95 -22.10 -2.84
C LEU A 201 10.03 -23.09 -2.40
N MET A 202 9.65 -24.23 -1.81
CA MET A 202 10.58 -25.33 -1.53
C MET A 202 11.16 -25.96 -2.81
N CYS A 203 10.48 -25.83 -3.95
CA CYS A 203 10.99 -26.29 -5.26
C CYS A 203 11.79 -25.23 -6.02
N VAL A 204 11.89 -24.00 -5.52
CA VAL A 204 12.64 -22.92 -6.18
C VAL A 204 14.00 -22.79 -5.49
N PRO A 205 15.13 -23.04 -6.18
CA PRO A 205 16.45 -22.83 -5.61
C PRO A 205 16.68 -21.34 -5.31
N CYS A 206 17.25 -21.02 -4.15
CA CYS A 206 17.65 -19.66 -3.85
C CYS A 206 19.09 -19.42 -4.30
N PHE A 207 19.31 -18.46 -5.19
CA PHE A 207 20.63 -18.07 -5.66
C PHE A 207 21.10 -16.82 -4.92
N LEU A 208 22.13 -16.97 -4.08
CA LEU A 208 22.81 -15.87 -3.41
C LEU A 208 24.29 -15.87 -3.78
N LYS A 209 24.79 -14.69 -4.18
CA LYS A 209 26.21 -14.47 -4.50
C LYS A 209 26.78 -15.47 -5.51
N GLY A 210 25.99 -15.85 -6.52
CA GLY A 210 26.40 -16.79 -7.56
C GLY A 210 26.40 -18.27 -7.13
N SER A 211 25.87 -18.60 -5.94
CA SER A 211 25.77 -19.97 -5.43
C SER A 211 24.34 -20.30 -4.99
N ILE A 212 23.96 -21.58 -5.07
CA ILE A 212 22.68 -22.05 -4.54
C ILE A 212 22.79 -22.17 -3.01
N GLN A 213 21.96 -21.45 -2.28
CA GLN A 213 21.88 -21.48 -0.82
C GLN A 213 20.51 -21.95 -0.35
N GLY A 214 20.20 -23.21 -0.58
CA GLY A 214 18.91 -23.81 -0.24
C GLY A 214 17.79 -23.38 -1.18
N THR A 215 16.58 -23.28 -0.63
CA THR A 215 15.35 -22.96 -1.36
C THR A 215 14.90 -21.52 -1.09
N MET A 216 13.98 -21.01 -1.90
CA MET A 216 13.37 -19.70 -1.66
C MET A 216 12.54 -19.68 -0.36
N TYR A 217 12.06 -20.83 0.11
CA TYR A 217 11.42 -20.93 1.42
C TYR A 217 12.46 -20.84 2.56
N ASP A 218 13.65 -21.42 2.42
CA ASP A 218 14.74 -21.23 3.39
C ASP A 218 15.16 -19.76 3.48
N PHE A 219 15.21 -19.07 2.33
CA PHE A 219 15.42 -17.63 2.28
C PHE A 219 14.30 -16.85 2.98
N TYR A 220 13.05 -17.27 2.81
CA TYR A 220 11.94 -16.68 3.55
C TYR A 220 12.13 -16.79 5.06
N GLU A 221 12.46 -17.98 5.56
CA GLU A 221 12.62 -18.23 6.99
C GLU A 221 13.79 -17.45 7.60
N LYS A 222 14.90 -17.32 6.85
CA LYS A 222 16.09 -16.61 7.31
C LYS A 222 15.97 -15.09 7.19
N CYS A 223 15.39 -14.58 6.10
CA CYS A 223 15.38 -13.16 5.76
C CYS A 223 14.01 -12.51 5.94
N TRP A 224 12.97 -13.04 5.31
CA TRP A 224 11.69 -12.32 5.21
C TRP A 224 10.80 -12.51 6.44
N ARG A 225 10.95 -13.61 7.16
CA ARG A 225 10.21 -13.87 8.39
C ARG A 225 10.64 -12.91 9.52
N PRO A 226 11.93 -12.76 9.87
CA PRO A 226 12.30 -11.76 10.87
C PRO A 226 12.05 -10.34 10.36
N PHE A 227 12.05 -10.12 9.04
CA PHE A 227 11.75 -8.79 8.46
C PHE A 227 10.29 -8.43 8.68
N GLY A 228 9.39 -9.41 8.52
CA GLY A 228 7.98 -9.25 8.85
C GLY A 228 7.75 -8.92 10.32
N VAL A 229 8.49 -9.55 11.25
CA VAL A 229 8.43 -9.18 12.68
C VAL A 229 8.82 -7.73 12.90
N LEU A 230 9.93 -7.30 12.29
CA LEU A 230 10.40 -5.92 12.39
C LEU A 230 9.37 -4.94 11.81
N LEU A 231 8.77 -5.25 10.67
CA LEU A 231 7.73 -4.42 10.05
C LEU A 231 6.49 -4.27 10.94
N VAL A 232 6.01 -5.35 11.55
CA VAL A 232 4.87 -5.31 12.48
C VAL A 232 5.18 -4.43 13.68
N LYS A 233 6.40 -4.53 14.22
CA LYS A 233 6.87 -3.65 15.30
C LYS A 233 6.90 -2.20 14.84
N MET A 234 7.47 -1.94 13.66
CA MET A 234 7.57 -0.60 13.09
C MET A 234 6.21 0.05 12.86
N GLU A 235 5.23 -0.71 12.36
CA GLU A 235 3.84 -0.27 12.12
C GLU A 235 3.06 -0.09 13.44
N SER A 236 3.34 -0.90 14.46
CA SER A 236 2.72 -0.78 15.79
C SER A 236 3.23 0.44 16.57
N GLU A 237 4.51 0.79 16.41
CA GLU A 237 5.11 1.98 17.04
C GLU A 237 4.64 3.27 16.38
N GLY A 238 4.48 3.28 15.05
CA GLY A 238 4.10 4.46 14.28
C GLY A 238 5.19 5.52 14.19
N ILE A 239 4.78 6.71 13.73
CA ILE A 239 5.62 7.90 13.55
C ILE A 239 4.95 9.10 14.24
N LEU A 240 5.74 9.96 14.90
CA LEU A 240 5.24 11.22 15.47
C LEU A 240 4.81 12.18 14.36
N VAL A 241 3.61 12.72 14.50
CA VAL A 241 3.08 13.73 13.58
C VAL A 241 2.73 15.00 14.37
N ASP A 242 3.33 16.13 13.99
CA ASP A 242 2.99 17.44 14.57
C ASP A 242 1.65 17.95 14.02
N LYS A 243 0.57 17.56 14.72
CA LYS A 243 -0.80 17.94 14.36
C LYS A 243 -1.03 19.45 14.42
N VAL A 244 -0.32 20.17 15.30
CA VAL A 244 -0.48 21.62 15.45
C VAL A 244 0.12 22.34 14.26
N HIS A 245 1.32 21.93 13.83
CA HIS A 245 1.93 22.42 12.61
C HIS A 245 1.06 22.12 11.38
N LEU A 246 0.60 20.87 11.22
CA LEU A 246 -0.24 20.47 10.09
C LEU A 246 -1.55 21.28 10.03
N SER A 247 -2.22 21.51 11.16
CA SER A 247 -3.45 22.32 11.21
C SER A 247 -3.21 23.79 10.84
N LYS A 248 -2.03 24.34 11.13
CA LYS A 248 -1.66 25.71 10.73
C LYS A 248 -1.39 25.78 9.22
N ILE A 249 -0.61 24.83 8.69
CA ILE A 249 -0.29 24.74 7.26
C ILE A 249 -1.57 24.53 6.44
N GLU A 250 -2.47 23.64 6.87
CA GLU A 250 -3.72 23.35 6.16
C GLU A 250 -4.53 24.63 5.87
N LYS A 251 -4.67 25.53 6.85
CA LYS A 251 -5.38 26.81 6.68
C LYS A 251 -4.73 27.69 5.61
N LEU A 252 -3.40 27.76 5.62
CA LEU A 252 -2.64 28.51 4.61
C LEU A 252 -2.82 27.87 3.22
N THR A 253 -2.66 26.56 3.11
CA THR A 253 -2.78 25.82 1.85
C THR A 253 -4.18 25.93 1.24
N VAL A 254 -5.24 25.92 2.06
CA VAL A 254 -6.62 26.13 1.58
C VAL A 254 -6.79 27.53 0.99
N SER A 255 -6.25 28.55 1.66
CA SER A 255 -6.25 29.94 1.15
C SER A 255 -5.46 30.05 -0.16
N ASP A 256 -4.24 29.51 -0.20
CA ASP A 256 -3.38 29.56 -1.39
C ASP A 256 -4.00 28.82 -2.58
N LYS A 257 -4.62 27.67 -2.34
CA LYS A 257 -5.37 26.91 -3.36
C LYS A 257 -6.48 27.76 -3.96
N GLN A 258 -7.21 28.52 -3.14
CA GLN A 258 -8.27 29.40 -3.61
C GLN A 258 -7.69 30.57 -4.43
N ILE A 259 -6.61 31.20 -3.96
CA ILE A 259 -5.92 32.29 -4.68
C ILE A 259 -5.47 31.84 -6.06
N VAL A 260 -4.86 30.65 -6.17
CA VAL A 260 -4.39 30.10 -7.43
C VAL A 260 -5.56 29.74 -8.35
N ALA A 261 -6.63 29.13 -7.81
CA ALA A 261 -7.84 28.83 -8.57
C ALA A 261 -8.49 30.10 -9.13
N ASP A 262 -8.57 31.17 -8.34
CA ASP A 262 -9.14 32.45 -8.77
C ASP A 262 -8.23 33.21 -9.72
N LYS A 263 -6.90 33.07 -9.59
CA LYS A 263 -5.95 33.56 -10.59
C LYS A 263 -6.18 32.87 -11.93
N PHE A 264 -6.37 31.55 -11.92
CA PHE A 264 -6.65 30.76 -13.13
C PHE A 264 -7.98 31.16 -13.78
N ARG A 265 -9.06 31.25 -12.99
CA ARG A 265 -10.38 31.71 -13.46
C ARG A 265 -10.28 33.11 -14.09
N ARG A 266 -9.66 34.06 -13.39
CA ARG A 266 -9.48 35.45 -13.89
C ARG A 266 -8.67 35.48 -15.18
N TRP A 267 -7.58 34.73 -15.27
CA TRP A 267 -6.79 34.63 -16.49
C TRP A 267 -7.64 34.09 -17.64
N ARG A 268 -8.42 33.02 -17.42
CA ARG A 268 -9.21 32.39 -18.49
C ARG A 268 -10.44 33.20 -18.88
N SER A 269 -11.07 33.92 -17.95
CA SER A 269 -12.20 34.81 -18.22
C SER A 269 -11.90 35.89 -19.25
N LYS A 270 -10.62 36.18 -19.52
CA LYS A 270 -10.20 37.07 -20.62
C LYS A 270 -10.50 36.49 -22.01
N TYR A 271 -10.61 35.17 -22.12
CA TYR A 271 -10.83 34.45 -23.39
C TYR A 271 -12.22 33.81 -23.47
N CYS A 272 -12.80 33.43 -22.33
CA CYS A 272 -14.13 32.82 -22.24
C CYS A 272 -14.79 33.26 -20.93
N GLU A 273 -15.82 34.10 -21.00
CA GLU A 273 -16.42 34.71 -19.82
C GLU A 273 -16.92 33.67 -18.80
N ASP A 274 -17.52 32.57 -19.28
CA ASP A 274 -18.04 31.48 -18.46
C ASP A 274 -16.98 30.75 -17.65
N ALA A 275 -15.69 30.91 -17.98
CA ALA A 275 -14.59 30.34 -17.22
C ALA A 275 -14.50 30.86 -15.78
N LYS A 276 -15.20 31.97 -15.45
CA LYS A 276 -15.31 32.47 -14.07
C LYS A 276 -16.02 31.49 -13.14
N TYR A 277 -16.86 30.61 -13.68
CA TYR A 277 -17.58 29.58 -12.93
C TYR A 277 -16.93 28.20 -13.02
N MET A 278 -15.77 28.09 -13.65
CA MET A 278 -15.10 26.82 -13.85
C MET A 278 -14.68 26.20 -12.51
N ASN A 279 -14.95 24.89 -12.39
CA ASN A 279 -14.37 24.06 -11.35
C ASN A 279 -12.95 23.65 -11.76
N VAL A 280 -11.95 24.37 -11.25
CA VAL A 280 -10.53 24.10 -11.49
C VAL A 280 -10.09 22.73 -10.93
N GLY A 281 -10.88 22.10 -10.06
CA GLY A 281 -10.63 20.71 -9.63
C GLY A 281 -11.17 19.64 -10.58
N SER A 282 -11.91 20.01 -11.64
CA SER A 282 -12.51 19.04 -12.56
C SER A 282 -11.58 18.74 -13.73
N ASN A 283 -11.01 17.53 -13.75
CA ASN A 283 -10.19 17.04 -14.86
C ASN A 283 -10.92 17.13 -16.21
N THR A 284 -12.23 16.89 -16.24
CA THR A 284 -13.04 16.99 -17.46
C THR A 284 -13.10 18.42 -17.97
N GLN A 285 -13.37 19.39 -17.10
CA GLN A 285 -13.43 20.80 -17.49
C GLN A 285 -12.06 21.33 -17.90
N ILE A 286 -10.99 20.92 -17.20
CA ILE A 286 -9.61 21.27 -17.58
C ILE A 286 -9.26 20.68 -18.96
N ARG A 287 -9.60 19.41 -19.22
CA ARG A 287 -9.33 18.77 -20.51
C ARG A 287 -10.07 19.44 -21.65
N GLN A 288 -11.36 19.73 -21.45
CA GLN A 288 -12.15 20.48 -22.43
C GLN A 288 -11.54 21.86 -22.71
N LEU A 289 -11.07 22.53 -21.67
CA LEU A 289 -10.45 23.85 -21.83
C LEU A 289 -9.15 23.83 -22.64
N LEU A 290 -8.29 22.84 -22.37
CA LEU A 290 -6.93 22.80 -22.90
C LEU A 290 -6.82 22.07 -24.25
N PHE A 291 -7.73 21.13 -24.54
CA PHE A 291 -7.56 20.18 -25.63
C PHE A 291 -8.81 19.94 -26.49
N ASP A 292 -9.93 20.62 -26.26
CA ASP A 292 -11.12 20.40 -27.10
C ASP A 292 -10.96 21.07 -28.47
N ASP A 293 -11.11 20.26 -29.53
CA ASP A 293 -10.93 20.62 -30.95
C ASP A 293 -12.28 20.90 -31.64
N THR A 294 -13.24 21.42 -30.87
CA THR A 294 -14.56 21.77 -31.41
C THR A 294 -14.50 23.15 -32.06
N SER A 295 -14.08 23.19 -33.34
CA SER A 295 -14.62 23.96 -34.49
C SER A 295 -15.44 25.26 -34.30
N ARG A 296 -15.25 26.00 -33.20
CA ARG A 296 -15.74 27.36 -32.91
C ARG A 296 -14.59 28.19 -32.36
N GLY A 297 -13.69 28.58 -33.26
CA GLY A 297 -12.99 29.86 -33.24
C GLY A 297 -12.03 30.22 -32.10
N ILE A 298 -11.80 29.34 -31.11
CA ILE A 298 -10.75 29.54 -30.09
C ILE A 298 -9.74 28.40 -30.18
N THR A 299 -9.24 28.15 -31.39
CA THR A 299 -8.02 27.37 -31.58
C THR A 299 -6.90 28.03 -30.80
N LEU A 300 -6.18 27.23 -30.03
CA LEU A 300 -4.94 27.51 -29.29
C LEU A 300 -4.02 28.51 -30.04
N ARG A 301 -4.18 29.81 -29.79
CA ARG A 301 -3.17 30.84 -30.08
C ARG A 301 -2.22 31.10 -28.89
N ILE A 302 -2.45 30.43 -27.76
CA ILE A 302 -1.82 30.75 -26.47
C ILE A 302 -0.48 30.00 -26.25
N LEU A 303 -0.13 29.01 -27.09
CA LEU A 303 1.15 28.29 -27.00
C LEU A 303 2.15 28.69 -28.11
N ARG A 304 1.98 29.84 -28.76
CA ARG A 304 2.87 30.34 -29.83
C ARG A 304 3.56 31.68 -29.52
N GLU A 305 3.51 32.16 -28.30
CA GLU A 305 4.33 33.27 -27.79
C GLU A 305 5.13 32.78 -26.58
#